data_AF-A0A2D6LW21-F1
#
_entry.id   AF-A0A2D6LW21-F1
#
_cell.length_a   1.000
_cell.length_b   1.000
_cell.length_c   1.000
_cell.angle_alpha   90.00
_cell.angle_beta   90.00
_cell.angle_gamma   90.00
#
_symmetry.space_group_name_H-M   'P 1'
#
loop_
_entity.id
_entity.type
_entity.pdbx_description
1 polymer ?
#
loop_
_entity_poly.entity_id
_entity_poly.type
_entity_poly.pdbx_seq_one_letter_code
_entity_poly.pdbx_strand_id
1 'polypeptide(L)' 'MVNIEAILWYALLLDSLIANIVSFCCAKWYKKNYKKFYRYFPITKGWSSLYLILVLWVGYALLRLNILPW' A
#
# COMPACT_ATOMS: atom_id res chain seq x y z
N MET A 1 24.19 -2.87 -3.71
CA MET A 1 23.62 -3.49 -4.92
C MET A 1 22.15 -3.17 -4.93
N VAL A 2 21.58 -2.78 -6.07
CA VAL A 2 20.14 -2.50 -6.14
C VAL A 2 19.42 -3.84 -6.24
N ASN A 3 18.88 -4.34 -5.13
CA ASN A 3 18.07 -5.55 -5.16
C ASN A 3 16.70 -5.22 -5.75
N ILE A 4 16.28 -6.02 -6.72
CA ILE A 4 14.96 -5.93 -7.37
C ILE A 4 13.84 -6.01 -6.31
N GLU A 5 14.06 -6.80 -5.25
CA GLU A 5 13.15 -6.93 -4.11
C GLU A 5 12.93 -5.60 -3.38
N ALA A 6 13.99 -4.80 -3.21
CA ALA A 6 13.88 -3.49 -2.57
C ALA A 6 13.11 -2.50 -3.46
N ILE A 7 13.35 -2.51 -4.78
CA ILE A 7 12.59 -1.68 -5.73
C ILE A 7 11.10 -2.05 -5.70
N LEU A 8 10.79 -3.35 -5.75
CA LEU A 8 9.41 -3.85 -5.67
C LEU A 8 8.76 -3.46 -4.36
N TRP A 9 9.48 -3.56 -3.24
CA TRP A 9 8.98 -3.16 -1.95
C TRP A 9 8.68 -1.66 -1.87
N TYR A 10 9.58 -0.79 -2.37
CA TYR A 10 9.33 0.66 -2.41
C TYR A 10 8.14 1.02 -3.30
N ALA A 11 7.97 0.34 -4.43
CA ALA A 11 6.81 0.54 -5.30
C ALA A 11 5.49 0.16 -4.59
N LEU A 12 5.46 -0.99 -3.91
CA LEU A 12 4.32 -1.44 -3.11
C LEU A 12 4.05 -0.52 -1.91
N LEU A 13 5.10 -0.01 -1.27
CA LEU A 13 4.98 0.92 -0.16
C LEU A 13 4.36 2.23 -0.62
N LEU A 14 4.83 2.78 -1.75
CA LEU A 14 4.28 3.98 -2.35
C LEU A 14 2.79 3.78 -2.72
N ASP A 15 2.47 2.66 -3.37
CA ASP A 15 1.08 2.30 -3.73
C ASP A 15 0.18 2.22 -2.49
N SER A 16 0.63 1.53 -1.44
CA SER A 16 -0.13 1.39 -0.19
C SER A 16 -0.33 2.71 0.55
N LEU A 17 0.66 3.62 0.51
CA LEU A 17 0.56 4.97 1.07
C LEU A 17 -0.46 5.80 0.31
N ILE A 18 -0.41 5.80 -1.02
CA ILE A 18 -1.36 6.52 -1.86
C ILE A 18 -2.77 5.98 -1.63
N ALA A 19 -2.95 4.66 -1.60
CA ALA A 19 -4.23 4.03 -1.29
C ALA A 19 -4.77 4.46 0.08
N ASN A 20 -3.90 4.55 1.10
CA ASN A 20 -4.32 4.92 2.45
C ASN A 20 -4.66 6.40 2.57
N ILE A 21 -3.87 7.28 1.94
CA ILE A 21 -4.16 8.73 1.85
C ILE A 21 -5.49 8.95 1.13
N VAL A 22 -5.72 8.27 0.01
CA VAL A 22 -6.98 8.35 -0.75
C VAL A 22 -8.15 7.80 0.09
N SER A 23 -7.95 6.71 0.84
CA SER A 23 -8.96 6.15 1.75
C SER A 23 -9.30 7.09 2.91
N PHE A 24 -8.32 7.81 3.45
CA PHE A 24 -8.55 8.69 4.60
C PHE A 24 -9.10 10.06 4.21
N CYS A 25 -8.52 10.69 3.19
CA CYS A 25 -8.84 12.06 2.77
C CYS A 25 -9.96 12.11 1.72
N CYS A 26 -10.00 11.13 0.81
CA CYS A 26 -10.80 11.21 -0.42
C CYS A 26 -11.81 10.05 -0.59
N ALA A 27 -12.08 9.25 0.44
CA ALA A 27 -13.00 8.10 0.32
C ALA A 27 -14.41 8.49 -0.18
N LYS A 28 -14.93 9.66 0.20
CA LYS A 28 -16.22 10.15 -0.29
C LYS A 28 -16.18 10.52 -1.78
N TRP A 29 -15.08 11.12 -2.24
CA TRP A 29 -14.87 11.47 -3.65
C TRP A 29 -14.64 10.23 -4.52
N TYR A 30 -13.85 9.27 -4.01
CA TYR A 30 -13.60 7.98 -4.67
C TYR A 30 -14.90 7.17 -4.81
N LYS A 31 -15.71 7.08 -3.74
CA LYS A 31 -17.02 6.40 -3.79
C LYS A 31 -18.00 7.07 -4.78
N LYS A 32 -17.89 8.39 -4.98
CA LYS A 32 -18.74 9.15 -5.92
C LYS A 32 -18.31 8.95 -7.38
N ASN A 33 -17.01 9.01 -7.68
CA ASN A 33 -16.50 8.87 -9.04
C ASN A 33 -16.35 7.41 -9.51
N TYR A 34 -16.02 6.49 -8.61
CA TYR A 34 -15.70 5.10 -8.94
C TYR A 34 -16.74 4.11 -8.38
N LYS A 35 -18.04 4.39 -8.62
CA LYS A 35 -19.16 3.53 -8.18
C LYS A 35 -19.05 2.07 -8.62
N LYS A 36 -18.52 1.80 -9.83
CA LYS A 36 -18.33 0.43 -10.37
C LYS A 36 -17.14 -0.29 -9.72
N PHE A 37 -16.04 0.40 -9.50
CA PHE A 37 -14.81 -0.17 -8.94
C PHE A 37 -14.86 -0.35 -7.42
N TYR A 38 -15.65 0.47 -6.70
CA TYR A 38 -15.89 0.31 -5.26
C TYR A 38 -16.38 -1.10 -4.88
N ARG A 39 -17.10 -1.78 -5.77
CA ARG A 39 -17.63 -3.12 -5.51
C ARG A 39 -16.59 -4.24 -5.62
N TYR A 40 -15.54 -4.04 -6.42
CA TYR A 40 -14.44 -5.00 -6.60
C TYR A 40 -13.24 -4.66 -5.72
N PHE A 41 -12.95 -3.38 -5.54
CA PHE A 41 -11.91 -2.85 -4.67
C PHE A 41 -12.53 -1.87 -3.69
N PRO A 42 -13.12 -2.38 -2.58
CA PRO A 42 -13.55 -1.52 -1.51
C PRO A 42 -12.30 -0.90 -0.86
N ILE A 43 -11.94 0.33 -1.28
CA ILE A 43 -10.99 1.20 -0.58
C ILE A 43 -11.64 1.64 0.74
N THR A 44 -11.85 0.66 1.61
CA THR A 44 -12.32 0.83 2.97
C THR A 44 -11.10 1.08 3.84
N LYS A 45 -11.24 2.00 4.80
CA LYS A 45 -10.14 2.41 5.68
C LYS A 45 -9.43 1.21 6.32
N GLY A 46 -10.19 0.15 6.63
CA GLY A 46 -9.65 -1.11 7.14
C GLY A 46 -8.75 -1.85 6.14
N TRP A 47 -9.21 -2.06 4.90
CA TRP A 47 -8.42 -2.77 3.87
C TRP A 47 -7.13 -2.03 3.51
N SER A 48 -7.20 -0.71 3.34
CA SER A 48 -6.00 0.06 3.00
C SER A 48 -5.00 0.12 4.15
N SER A 49 -5.46 0.17 5.40
CA SER A 49 -4.60 0.12 6.57
C SER A 49 -3.97 -1.25 6.76
N LEU A 50 -4.73 -2.33 6.55
CA LEU A 50 -4.21 -3.70 6.61
C LEU A 50 -3.15 -3.92 5.52
N TYR A 51 -3.40 -3.43 4.30
CA TYR A 51 -2.44 -3.51 3.21
C TYR A 51 -1.14 -2.77 3.54
N LEU A 52 -1.22 -1.57 4.10
CA LEU A 52 -0.05 -0.80 4.54
C LEU A 52 0.72 -1.56 5.64
N ILE A 53 0.03 -2.11 6.63
CA ILE A 53 0.65 -2.93 7.69
C ILE A 53 1.38 -4.14 7.09
N LEU A 54 0.78 -4.80 6.11
CA LEU A 54 1.36 -5.96 5.44
C LEU A 54 2.62 -5.59 4.66
N VAL A 55 2.59 -4.46 3.94
CA VAL A 55 3.76 -3.94 3.22
C VAL A 55 4.87 -3.53 4.19
N LEU A 56 4.56 -2.85 5.29
CA LEU A 56 5.55 -2.53 6.33
C LEU A 56 6.16 -3.80 6.94
N TRP A 57 5.35 -4.83 7.17
CA TRP A 57 5.83 -6.11 7.70
C TRP A 57 6.76 -6.83 6.72
N VAL A 58 6.44 -6.84 5.42
CA VAL A 58 7.33 -7.37 4.36
C VAL A 58 8.64 -6.58 4.33
N GLY A 59 8.59 -5.26 4.52
CA GLY A 59 9.77 -4.40 4.61
C GLY A 59 10.65 -4.77 5.78
N TYR A 60 10.05 -5.00 6.95
CA TYR A 60 10.76 -5.46 8.14
C TYR A 60 11.41 -6.84 7.93
N ALA A 61 10.73 -7.76 7.23
CA ALA A 61 11.30 -9.07 6.90
C ALA A 61 12.51 -8.95 5.96
N LEU A 62 12.43 -8.10 4.92
CA LEU A 62 13.52 -7.81 3.99
C LEU A 62 14.70 -7.10 4.68
N LEU A 63 14.41 -6.18 5.61
CA LEU A 63 15.41 -5.51 6.44
C LEU A 63 16.13 -6.51 7.36
N ARG A 64 15.39 -7.43 8.01
CA ARG A 64 15.96 -8.51 8.82
C ARG A 64 16.91 -9.40 8.01
N LEU A 65 16.64 -9.59 6.72
CA LEU A 65 17.46 -10.37 5.81
C LEU A 65 18.65 -9.59 5.21
N ASN A 66 18.86 -8.31 5.60
CA ASN A 66 19.87 -7.40 5.00
C ASN A 66 19.73 -7.24 3.48
N ILE A 67 18.54 -7.47 2.95
CA ILE A 67 18.22 -7.31 1.52
C ILE A 67 17.88 -5.84 1.22
N LEU A 68 17.23 -5.16 2.17
CA LEU A 68 17.05 -3.72 2.08
C LEU A 68 18.37 -3.02 2.46
N PRO A 69 18.84 -2.06 1.63
CA PRO A 69 20.08 -1.33 1.91
C PRO A 69 19.98 -0.37 3.11
N TRP A 70 18.77 -0.09 3.61
CA TRP A 70 18.47 0.77 4.76
C TRP A 70 17.07 0.52 5.29
#